data_AF-A0A529XCT1-F1
#
_entry.id   AF-A0A529XCT1-F1
#
_cell.length_a   1.000
_cell.length_b   1.000
_cell.length_c   1.000
_cell.angle_alpha   90.00
_cell.angle_beta   90.00
_cell.angle_gamma   90.00
#
_symmetry.space_group_name_H-M   'P 1'
#
loop_
_entity.id
_entity.type
_entity.pdbx_description
1 polymer ?
#
loop_
_entity_poly.entity_id
_entity_poly.type
_entity_poly.pdbx_seq_one_letter_code
_entity_poly.pdbx_strand_id
1 'polypeptide(L)'
;MITLKYFAAVRAAQKSQRPVAEMPPFDIYRLRSKGGIASRIAGFLLGDPRWLLALLRRFWPNPGFGNFLLVTKGADVRDILERGDEFETPYGPEMAELARGSNFILGMQDGAAYRQMKSAVLSAFPPAEVEATVRPIAERHSREIMTRASPGFDAIAGLM
;
A
#
# COMPACT_ATOMS: atom_id res chain seq x y z
N MET A 1 -17.07 -6.41 18.63
CA MET A 1 -15.76 -6.09 18.02
C MET A 1 -15.01 -7.38 17.76
N ILE A 2 -14.79 -7.76 16.50
CA ILE A 2 -14.00 -8.95 16.16
C ILE A 2 -12.52 -8.57 16.27
N THR A 3 -11.87 -8.94 17.37
CA THR A 3 -10.41 -8.77 17.50
C THR A 3 -9.71 -9.79 16.62
N LEU A 4 -9.33 -9.38 15.41
CA LEU A 4 -8.46 -10.18 14.54
C LEU A 4 -7.17 -10.55 15.27
N LYS A 5 -6.74 -11.81 15.19
CA LYS A 5 -5.47 -12.31 15.76
C LYS A 5 -4.26 -11.45 15.36
N TYR A 6 -4.35 -10.79 14.21
CA TYR A 6 -3.42 -9.79 13.71
C TYR A 6 -3.12 -8.69 14.74
N PHE A 7 -4.14 -8.04 15.29
CA PHE A 7 -3.96 -6.94 16.25
C PHE A 7 -3.33 -7.38 17.57
N ALA A 8 -3.56 -8.63 17.98
CA ALA A 8 -2.91 -9.18 19.16
C ALA A 8 -1.41 -9.41 18.92
N ALA A 9 -1.04 -9.89 17.72
CA ALA A 9 0.36 -10.05 17.33
C ALA A 9 1.09 -8.71 17.21
N VAL A 10 0.44 -7.70 16.62
CA VAL A 10 0.99 -6.32 16.52
C VAL A 10 1.24 -5.74 17.91
N ARG A 11 0.25 -5.81 18.81
CA ARG A 11 0.41 -5.33 20.19
C ARG A 11 1.48 -6.09 20.96
N ALA A 12 1.61 -7.41 20.75
CA ALA A 12 2.65 -8.20 21.38
C ALA A 12 4.05 -7.80 20.87
N ALA A 13 4.18 -7.60 19.55
CA ALA A 13 5.42 -7.13 18.94
C ALA A 13 5.83 -5.75 19.48
N GLN A 14 4.89 -4.80 19.51
CA GLN A 14 5.11 -3.44 20.05
C GLN A 14 5.56 -3.44 21.51
N LYS A 15 4.98 -4.32 22.35
CA LYS A 15 5.42 -4.47 23.75
C LYS A 15 6.84 -4.97 23.90
N SER A 16 7.33 -5.76 22.94
CA SER A 16 8.68 -6.33 22.95
C SER A 16 9.70 -5.51 22.16
N GLN A 17 9.28 -4.39 21.57
CA GLN A 17 10.09 -3.59 20.66
C GLN A 17 11.13 -2.78 21.44
N ARG A 18 12.38 -2.85 20.99
CA ARG A 18 13.48 -2.06 21.54
C ARG A 18 13.40 -0.62 21.05
N PRO A 19 13.97 0.36 21.78
CA PRO A 19 14.08 1.73 21.30
C PRO A 19 14.70 1.77 19.90
N VAL A 20 14.16 2.61 19.01
CA VAL A 20 14.63 2.73 17.61
C VAL A 20 16.13 3.03 17.53
N ALA A 21 16.66 3.77 18.50
CA ALA A 21 18.09 4.08 18.60
C ALA A 21 18.99 2.85 18.80
N GLU A 22 18.44 1.75 19.33
CA GLU A 22 19.14 0.48 19.56
C GLU A 22 18.89 -0.54 18.45
N MET A 23 18.06 -0.21 17.46
CA MET A 23 17.77 -1.10 16.35
C MET A 23 18.85 -1.01 15.28
N PRO A 24 19.22 -2.14 14.65
CA PRO A 24 20.12 -2.11 13.51
C PRO A 24 19.51 -1.26 12.38
N PRO A 25 20.33 -0.63 11.51
CA PRO A 25 19.86 0.11 10.35
C PRO A 25 18.87 -0.71 9.51
N PHE A 26 17.91 -0.02 8.90
CA PHE A 26 16.94 -0.64 7.99
C PHE A 26 17.69 -1.30 6.83
N ASP A 27 17.38 -2.57 6.59
CA ASP A 27 17.99 -3.37 5.54
C ASP A 27 16.88 -4.02 4.72
N ILE A 28 16.66 -3.47 3.53
CA ILE A 28 15.63 -3.93 2.58
C ILE A 28 15.85 -5.39 2.16
N TYR A 29 17.10 -5.88 2.21
CA TYR A 29 17.41 -7.25 1.83
C TYR A 29 16.91 -8.27 2.85
N ARG A 30 16.57 -7.86 4.07
CA ARG A 30 15.92 -8.73 5.07
C ARG A 30 14.49 -9.13 4.68
N LEU A 31 13.82 -8.30 3.87
CA LEU A 31 12.49 -8.61 3.33
C LEU A 31 12.56 -9.57 2.15
N ARG A 32 13.76 -9.85 1.61
CA ARG A 32 13.94 -10.79 0.52
C ARG A 32 13.64 -12.20 1.01
N SER A 33 12.65 -12.85 0.40
CA SER A 33 12.32 -14.23 0.74
C SER A 33 13.55 -15.13 0.61
N LYS A 34 13.78 -16.03 1.57
CA LYS A 34 14.81 -17.06 1.47
C LYS A 34 14.61 -17.81 0.14
N GLY A 35 15.65 -17.85 -0.70
CA GLY A 35 15.59 -18.28 -2.11
C GLY A 35 15.32 -19.77 -2.35
N GLY A 36 14.22 -20.29 -1.80
CA GLY A 36 13.77 -21.67 -1.99
C GLY A 36 12.78 -21.85 -3.14
N ILE A 37 12.43 -23.10 -3.42
CA ILE A 37 11.45 -23.46 -4.46
C ILE A 37 10.07 -22.83 -4.18
N ALA A 38 9.69 -22.74 -2.90
CA ALA A 38 8.45 -22.08 -2.49
C ALA A 38 8.41 -20.58 -2.83
N SER A 39 9.55 -19.86 -2.73
CA SER A 39 9.60 -18.44 -3.11
C SER A 39 9.66 -18.23 -4.62
N ARG A 40 10.18 -19.21 -5.38
CA ARG A 40 10.09 -19.21 -6.84
C ARG A 40 8.65 -19.46 -7.33
N ILE A 41 7.94 -20.40 -6.71
CA ILE A 41 6.52 -20.66 -7.01
C ILE A 41 5.66 -19.46 -6.59
N ALA A 42 5.90 -18.89 -5.40
CA ALA A 42 5.24 -17.67 -4.98
C ALA A 42 5.58 -16.50 -5.91
N GLY A 43 6.83 -16.35 -6.35
CA GLY A 43 7.24 -15.33 -7.31
C GLY A 43 6.64 -15.52 -8.70
N PHE A 44 6.35 -16.76 -9.12
CA PHE A 44 5.66 -17.03 -10.39
C PHE A 44 4.14 -16.77 -10.28
N LEU A 45 3.51 -17.20 -9.19
CA LEU A 45 2.07 -17.00 -8.96
C LEU A 45 1.70 -15.56 -8.59
N LEU A 46 2.59 -14.86 -7.87
CA LEU A 46 2.40 -13.47 -7.43
C LEU A 46 3.15 -12.46 -8.32
N GLY A 47 4.05 -12.91 -9.20
CA GLY A 47 4.77 -12.02 -10.12
C GLY A 47 3.85 -11.41 -11.17
N ASP A 48 2.85 -12.18 -11.60
CA ASP A 48 1.69 -11.65 -12.32
C ASP A 48 0.40 -12.35 -11.85
N PRO A 49 -0.26 -11.82 -10.80
CA PRO A 49 -1.46 -12.43 -10.26
C PRO A 49 -2.69 -12.19 -11.14
N ARG A 50 -2.57 -11.44 -12.25
CA ARG A 50 -3.73 -10.99 -13.05
C ARG A 50 -4.54 -12.16 -13.61
N TRP A 51 -3.88 -13.22 -14.08
CA TRP A 51 -4.57 -14.39 -14.63
C TRP A 51 -5.35 -15.14 -13.55
N LEU A 52 -4.75 -15.32 -12.36
CA LEU A 52 -5.39 -15.98 -11.23
C LEU A 52 -6.57 -15.16 -10.72
N LEU A 53 -6.39 -13.84 -10.60
CA LEU A 53 -7.45 -12.92 -10.21
C LEU A 53 -8.58 -12.87 -11.26
N ALA A 54 -8.28 -13.00 -12.55
CA ALA A 54 -9.29 -13.10 -13.60
C ALA A 54 -10.09 -14.40 -13.48
N LEU A 55 -9.42 -15.52 -13.19
CA LEU A 55 -10.06 -16.82 -12.96
C LEU A 55 -10.96 -16.78 -11.72
N LEU A 56 -10.45 -16.28 -10.60
CA LEU A 56 -11.22 -16.09 -9.36
C LEU A 56 -12.42 -15.19 -9.61
N ARG A 57 -12.25 -14.03 -10.26
CA ARG A 57 -13.35 -13.13 -10.58
C ARG A 57 -14.46 -13.78 -11.41
N ARG A 58 -14.10 -14.72 -12.29
CA ARG A 58 -15.07 -15.42 -13.16
C ARG A 58 -15.83 -16.52 -12.43
N PHE A 59 -15.12 -17.36 -11.67
CA PHE A 59 -15.70 -18.60 -11.13
C PHE A 59 -16.00 -18.54 -9.63
N TRP A 60 -15.22 -17.78 -8.86
CA TRP A 60 -15.39 -17.65 -7.42
C TRP A 60 -14.95 -16.25 -6.96
N PRO A 61 -15.78 -15.22 -7.17
CA PRO A 61 -15.36 -13.83 -7.06
C PRO A 61 -15.05 -13.40 -5.62
N ASN A 62 -15.71 -14.02 -4.65
CA ASN A 62 -15.62 -13.66 -3.23
C ASN A 62 -15.27 -14.90 -2.39
N PRO A 63 -14.07 -15.51 -2.55
CA PRO A 63 -13.70 -16.67 -1.76
C PRO A 63 -13.37 -16.26 -0.33
N GLY A 64 -14.04 -16.90 0.63
CA GLY A 64 -13.85 -16.70 2.06
C GLY A 64 -13.07 -17.85 2.70
N PHE A 65 -12.17 -17.52 3.62
CA PHE A 65 -11.45 -18.49 4.45
C PHE A 65 -11.38 -17.98 5.90
N GLY A 66 -12.10 -18.63 6.81
CA GLY A 66 -12.22 -18.18 8.20
C GLY A 66 -12.78 -16.76 8.27
N ASN A 67 -12.02 -15.83 8.85
CA ASN A 67 -12.39 -14.41 8.98
C ASN A 67 -11.84 -13.52 7.85
N PHE A 68 -11.36 -14.12 6.76
CA PHE A 68 -10.83 -13.41 5.61
C PHE A 68 -11.73 -13.60 4.40
N LEU A 69 -12.04 -12.51 3.71
CA LEU A 69 -12.78 -12.52 2.45
C LEU A 69 -11.94 -11.82 1.39
N LEU A 70 -11.57 -12.53 0.34
CA LEU A 70 -10.99 -11.90 -0.84
C LEU A 70 -12.12 -11.38 -1.73
N VAL A 71 -12.08 -10.12 -2.14
CA VAL A 71 -13.11 -9.53 -3.01
C VAL A 71 -12.45 -9.11 -4.32
N THR A 72 -12.93 -9.66 -5.44
CA THR A 72 -12.25 -9.49 -6.75
C THR A 72 -13.07 -8.71 -7.77
N LYS A 73 -14.39 -8.55 -7.55
CA LYS A 73 -15.28 -7.78 -8.43
C LYS A 73 -15.18 -6.29 -8.13
N GLY A 74 -15.00 -5.47 -9.15
CA GLY A 74 -14.84 -4.03 -8.98
C GLY A 74 -16.07 -3.31 -8.42
N ALA A 75 -17.28 -3.85 -8.60
CA ALA A 75 -18.49 -3.29 -7.97
C ALA A 75 -18.44 -3.51 -6.45
N ASP A 76 -18.25 -4.77 -6.02
CA ASP A 76 -18.15 -5.16 -4.61
C ASP A 76 -16.98 -4.45 -3.89
N VAL A 77 -15.82 -4.31 -4.56
CA VAL A 77 -14.68 -3.56 -4.00
C VAL A 77 -15.04 -2.09 -3.74
N ARG A 78 -15.74 -1.44 -4.68
CA ARG A 78 -16.14 -0.03 -4.50
C ARG A 78 -17.18 0.10 -3.38
N ASP A 79 -18.19 -0.77 -3.35
CA ASP A 79 -19.20 -0.79 -2.29
C ASP A 79 -18.57 -0.88 -0.90
N ILE A 80 -17.62 -1.81 -0.72
CA ILE A 80 -16.89 -1.98 0.53
C ILE A 80 -16.05 -0.74 0.88
N LEU A 81 -15.35 -0.15 -0.11
CA LEU A 81 -14.53 1.04 0.12
C LEU A 81 -15.35 2.31 0.39
N GLU A 82 -16.60 2.37 -0.07
CA GLU A 82 -17.53 3.47 0.18
C GLU A 82 -18.19 3.36 1.56
N ARG A 83 -18.32 2.14 2.11
CA ARG A 83 -18.89 1.83 3.43
C ARG A 83 -17.83 1.81 4.53
N GLY A 84 -17.03 2.87 4.60
CA GLY A 84 -15.91 2.98 5.56
C GLY A 84 -16.34 3.02 7.05
N ASP A 85 -17.62 3.21 7.33
CA ASP A 85 -18.23 3.10 8.66
C ASP A 85 -18.46 1.63 9.07
N GLU A 86 -18.65 0.73 8.11
CA GLU A 86 -18.77 -0.71 8.35
C GLU A 86 -17.44 -1.44 8.19
N PHE A 87 -16.60 -0.99 7.26
CA PHE A 87 -15.31 -1.56 6.94
C PHE A 87 -14.17 -0.63 7.37
N GLU A 88 -13.76 -0.81 8.62
CA GLU A 88 -12.69 -0.03 9.23
C GLU A 88 -11.33 -0.26 8.56
N THR A 89 -10.59 0.83 8.36
CA THR A 89 -9.15 0.77 8.01
C THR A 89 -8.34 0.08 9.12
N PRO A 90 -7.68 -1.07 8.87
CA PRO A 90 -7.05 -1.85 9.94
C PRO A 90 -5.65 -1.36 10.32
N TYR A 91 -5.05 -0.41 9.59
CA TYR A 91 -3.63 -0.05 9.72
C TYR A 91 -3.32 1.05 10.74
N GLY A 92 -4.31 1.48 11.54
CA GLY A 92 -4.13 2.59 12.48
C GLY A 92 -2.97 2.43 13.46
N PRO A 93 -2.80 1.27 14.14
CA PRO A 93 -1.68 1.04 15.05
C PRO A 93 -0.30 1.13 14.38
N GLU A 94 -0.17 0.58 13.18
CA GLU A 94 1.07 0.57 12.41
C GLU A 94 1.40 1.97 11.89
N MET A 95 0.40 2.71 11.39
CA MET A 95 0.59 4.09 10.95
C MET A 95 0.97 5.01 12.11
N ALA A 96 0.38 4.80 13.29
CA ALA A 96 0.74 5.54 14.49
C ALA A 96 2.21 5.31 14.89
N GLU A 97 2.68 4.06 14.77
CA GLU A 97 4.08 3.73 15.03
C GLU A 97 5.02 4.40 14.01
N LEU A 98 4.72 4.30 12.71
CA LEU A 98 5.50 4.90 11.63
C LEU A 98 5.60 6.43 11.75
N ALA A 99 4.53 7.08 12.19
CA ALA A 99 4.48 8.53 12.38
C ALA A 99 4.74 8.96 13.84
N ARG A 100 5.52 8.15 14.59
CA ARG A 100 6.06 8.47 15.93
C ARG A 100 5.00 8.90 16.94
N GLY A 101 3.88 8.18 16.97
CA GLY A 101 2.75 8.40 17.88
C GLY A 101 1.62 9.26 17.31
N SER A 102 1.83 9.91 16.16
CA SER A 102 0.76 10.54 15.39
C SER A 102 0.25 9.59 14.32
N ASN A 103 -1.04 9.67 13.95
CA ASN A 103 -1.60 8.84 12.87
C ASN A 103 -1.57 9.61 11.53
N PHE A 104 -1.64 8.90 10.41
CA PHE A 104 -1.68 9.45 9.07
C PHE A 104 -3.02 9.16 8.39
N ILE A 105 -3.43 9.93 7.39
CA ILE A 105 -4.74 9.79 6.72
C ILE A 105 -5.07 8.36 6.26
N LEU A 106 -4.06 7.53 5.95
CA LEU A 106 -4.21 6.13 5.53
C LEU A 106 -4.48 5.14 6.68
N GLY A 107 -4.37 5.57 7.94
CA GLY A 107 -4.62 4.76 9.13
C GLY A 107 -5.78 5.28 9.98
N MET A 108 -6.51 6.28 9.49
CA MET A 108 -7.59 6.94 10.22
C MET A 108 -8.95 6.51 9.67
N GLN A 109 -9.92 6.35 10.57
CA GLN A 109 -11.33 6.29 10.17
C GLN A 109 -11.84 7.67 9.79
N ASP A 110 -12.92 7.73 9.01
CA ASP A 110 -13.58 8.99 8.72
C ASP A 110 -14.08 9.66 10.01
N GLY A 111 -13.85 10.95 10.11
CA GLY A 111 -14.07 11.74 11.31
C GLY A 111 -13.47 13.14 11.17
N ALA A 112 -13.75 14.03 12.13
CA ALA A 112 -13.34 15.43 12.04
C ALA A 112 -11.82 15.59 11.81
N ALA A 113 -10.99 14.85 12.57
CA ALA A 113 -9.54 14.88 12.43
C ALA A 113 -9.06 14.35 11.08
N TYR A 114 -9.67 13.26 10.58
CA TYR A 114 -9.37 12.72 9.25
C TYR A 114 -9.71 13.73 8.15
N ARG A 115 -10.91 14.32 8.20
CA ARG A 115 -11.37 15.30 7.21
C ARG A 115 -10.50 16.55 7.19
N GLN A 116 -10.09 17.04 8.36
CA GLN A 116 -9.17 18.17 8.47
C GLN A 116 -7.82 17.85 7.80
N MET A 117 -7.22 16.70 8.11
CA MET A 117 -5.93 16.31 7.55
C MET A 117 -6.01 16.02 6.05
N LYS A 118 -7.06 15.32 5.60
CA LYS A 118 -7.35 15.07 4.19
C LYS A 118 -7.50 16.38 3.42
N SER A 119 -8.24 17.35 3.97
CA SER A 119 -8.41 18.66 3.35
C SER A 119 -7.08 19.39 3.20
N ALA A 120 -6.24 19.40 4.24
CA ALA A 120 -4.93 20.04 4.19
C ALA A 120 -4.04 19.41 3.09
N VAL A 121 -3.97 18.07 3.04
CA VAL A 121 -3.17 17.35 2.03
C VAL A 121 -3.69 17.61 0.62
N LEU A 122 -5.00 17.47 0.38
CA LEU A 122 -5.57 17.66 -0.96
C LEU A 122 -5.49 19.13 -1.42
N SER A 123 -5.57 20.08 -0.49
CA SER A 123 -5.43 21.51 -0.82
C SER A 123 -4.01 21.89 -1.28
N ALA A 124 -2.99 21.10 -0.91
CA ALA A 124 -1.63 21.31 -1.37
C ALA A 124 -1.41 20.88 -2.83
N PHE A 125 -2.36 20.14 -3.42
CA PHE A 125 -2.28 19.67 -4.80
C PHE A 125 -3.56 20.00 -5.60
N PRO A 126 -3.90 21.28 -5.80
CA PRO A 126 -5.07 21.64 -6.60
C PRO A 126 -4.94 21.08 -8.03
N PRO A 127 -5.98 20.41 -8.58
CA PRO A 127 -5.87 19.78 -9.90
C PRO A 127 -5.42 20.74 -11.01
N ALA A 128 -5.94 21.98 -11.02
CA ALA A 128 -5.54 22.99 -12.01
C ALA A 128 -4.06 23.38 -11.89
N GLU A 129 -3.52 23.46 -10.67
CA GLU A 129 -2.12 23.80 -10.43
C GLU A 129 -1.19 22.62 -10.76
N VAL A 130 -1.60 21.39 -10.43
CA VAL A 130 -0.90 20.17 -10.84
C VAL A 130 -0.79 20.12 -12.37
N GLU A 131 -1.88 20.42 -13.08
CA GLU A 131 -1.91 20.46 -14.54
C GLU A 131 -1.06 21.59 -15.12
N ALA A 132 -1.11 22.80 -14.55
CA ALA A 132 -0.36 23.94 -15.07
C ALA A 132 1.15 23.88 -14.75
N THR A 133 1.52 23.35 -13.59
CA THR A 133 2.89 23.42 -13.06
C THR A 133 3.60 22.06 -13.10
N VAL A 134 2.97 21.00 -12.56
CA VAL A 134 3.63 19.70 -12.40
C VAL A 134 3.72 18.95 -13.73
N ARG A 135 2.68 18.99 -14.57
CA ARG A 135 2.69 18.30 -15.87
C ARG A 135 3.84 18.75 -16.79
N PRO A 136 4.10 20.04 -17.02
CA PRO A 136 5.23 20.46 -17.85
C PRO A 136 6.60 20.06 -17.27
N ILE A 137 6.74 20.07 -15.95
CA ILE A 137 7.96 19.63 -15.25
C ILE A 137 8.18 18.13 -15.51
N ALA A 138 7.16 17.31 -15.28
CA ALA A 138 7.21 15.87 -15.50
C ALA A 138 7.49 15.52 -16.97
N GLU A 139 6.87 16.24 -17.91
CA GLU A 139 7.11 16.07 -19.35
C GLU A 139 8.56 16.37 -19.72
N ARG A 140 9.09 17.51 -19.27
CA ARG A 140 10.48 17.88 -19.54
C ARG A 140 11.45 16.82 -19.02
N HIS A 141 11.30 16.40 -17.76
CA HIS A 141 12.18 15.38 -17.17
C HIS A 141 12.05 14.04 -17.90
N SER A 142 10.83 13.62 -18.22
CA SER A 142 10.62 12.38 -18.98
C SER A 142 11.30 12.44 -20.35
N ARG A 143 11.20 13.56 -21.06
CA ARG A 143 11.88 13.77 -22.36
C ARG A 143 13.39 13.74 -22.22
N GLU A 144 13.95 14.40 -21.21
CA GLU A 144 15.39 14.41 -20.95
C GLU A 144 15.94 13.02 -20.63
N ILE A 145 15.19 12.21 -19.88
CA ILE A 145 15.54 10.82 -19.56
C ILE A 145 15.53 9.99 -20.84
N MET A 146 14.44 10.06 -21.61
CA MET A 146 14.31 9.27 -22.85
C MET A 146 15.31 9.66 -23.93
N THR A 147 15.75 10.92 -23.98
CA THR A 147 16.79 11.37 -24.93
C THR A 147 18.15 10.71 -24.63
N ARG A 148 18.41 10.39 -23.35
CA ARG A 148 19.63 9.72 -22.89
C ARG A 148 19.49 8.20 -22.83
N ALA A 149 18.28 7.68 -22.95
CA ALA A 149 18.01 6.26 -22.92
C ALA A 149 18.53 5.57 -24.19
N SER A 150 19.24 4.46 -24.02
CA SER A 150 19.66 3.56 -25.10
C SER A 150 18.72 2.34 -25.19
N PRO A 151 18.76 1.55 -26.28
CA PRO A 151 18.06 0.27 -26.32
C PRO A 151 18.40 -0.59 -25.09
N GLY A 152 17.37 -1.16 -24.46
CA GLY A 152 17.50 -1.92 -23.21
C GLY A 152 17.48 -1.07 -21.94
N PHE A 153 17.09 0.21 -22.01
CA PHE A 153 16.93 1.08 -20.85
C PHE A 153 16.02 0.47 -19.78
N ASP A 154 16.57 0.27 -18.58
CA ASP A 154 15.81 -0.12 -17.40
C ASP A 154 15.18 1.13 -16.78
N ALA A 155 13.87 1.28 -16.97
CA ALA A 155 13.14 2.43 -16.44
C ALA A 155 13.10 2.47 -14.91
N ILE A 156 13.22 1.35 -14.19
CA ILE A 156 13.21 1.36 -12.73
C ILE A 156 14.58 1.82 -12.20
N ALA A 157 15.67 1.28 -12.75
CA ALA A 157 17.02 1.66 -12.34
C ALA A 157 17.44 3.04 -12.89
N GLY A 158 16.94 3.44 -14.06
CA GLY A 158 17.33 4.66 -14.75
C GLY A 158 16.48 5.91 -14.44
N LEU A 159 15.43 5.77 -13.61
CA LEU A 159 14.60 6.89 -13.12
C LEU A 159 14.96 7.35 -11.69
N MET A 160 15.79 6.58 -10.96
CA MET A 160 16.32 6.95 -9.64
C MET A 160 17.64 7.72 -9.75
#